data_AF-A0A9E2QDW5-F1
#
_entry.id   AF-A0A9E2QDW5-F1
#
_cell.length_a   1.000
_cell.length_b   1.000
_cell.length_c   1.000
_cell.angle_alpha   90.00
_cell.angle_beta   90.00
_cell.angle_gamma   90.00
#
_symmetry.space_group_name_H-M   'P 1'
#
loop_
_entity.id
_entity.type
_entity.pdbx_description
1 polymer ?
#
loop_
_entity_poly.entity_id
_entity_poly.type
_entity_poly.pdbx_seq_one_letter_code
_entity_poly.pdbx_strand_id
1 'polypeptide(L)'
;MKECPQCGAIHNGHRWIPEPDEKVSSRLAGKTVKKSTCPGCRRMEKGQVEGVVTLKGNFLARHREEIKNVIKRVEKNRHGRNVTSQILRSSEENGEIIIETCDEHLAERIGKELHKAFKGDLDMKWQEKDTFVRVLWQRD
;
A
#
# COMPACT_ATOMS: atom_id res chain seq x y z
N MET A 1 -25.73 -0.40 -2.77
CA MET A 1 -24.35 -0.78 -2.38
C MET A 1 -23.61 -1.27 -3.63
N LYS A 2 -22.28 -1.17 -3.63
CA LYS A 2 -21.44 -1.63 -4.75
C LYS A 2 -20.46 -2.67 -4.25
N GLU A 3 -20.02 -3.56 -5.13
CA GLU A 3 -18.98 -4.54 -4.85
C GLU A 3 -17.94 -4.50 -5.97
N CYS A 4 -16.67 -4.54 -5.58
CA CYS A 4 -15.56 -4.59 -6.51
C CYS A 4 -15.37 -6.02 -7.02
N PRO A 5 -15.48 -6.26 -8.34
CA PRO A 5 -15.33 -7.61 -8.89
C PRO A 5 -13.88 -8.13 -8.83
N GLN A 6 -12.90 -7.26 -8.59
CA GLN A 6 -11.48 -7.65 -8.58
C GLN A 6 -10.98 -8.06 -7.20
N CYS A 7 -11.35 -7.33 -6.14
CA CYS A 7 -10.88 -7.61 -4.78
C CYS A 7 -11.99 -7.96 -3.78
N GLY A 8 -13.26 -7.97 -4.21
CA GLY A 8 -14.40 -8.24 -3.32
C GLY A 8 -14.76 -7.09 -2.37
N ALA A 9 -14.06 -5.96 -2.41
CA ALA A 9 -14.34 -4.82 -1.54
C ALA A 9 -15.78 -4.30 -1.70
N ILE A 10 -16.44 -3.94 -0.60
CA ILE A 10 -17.83 -3.49 -0.58
C ILE A 10 -17.90 -1.98 -0.29
N HIS A 11 -18.67 -1.25 -1.09
CA HIS A 11 -19.03 0.13 -0.80
C HIS A 11 -20.33 0.20 0.01
N ASN A 12 -20.22 0.60 1.28
CA ASN A 12 -21.35 0.61 2.22
C ASN A 12 -22.26 1.85 2.14
N GLY A 13 -21.94 2.80 1.25
CA GLY A 13 -22.66 4.08 1.10
C GLY A 13 -21.80 5.29 1.46
N HIS A 14 -20.78 5.10 2.31
CA HIS A 14 -19.86 6.17 2.72
C HIS A 14 -18.42 5.89 2.28
N ARG A 15 -17.96 4.65 2.37
CA ARG A 15 -16.59 4.26 2.01
C ARG A 15 -16.53 2.84 1.45
N TRP A 16 -15.39 2.52 0.83
CA TRP A 16 -15.03 1.15 0.47
C TRP A 16 -14.47 0.39 1.66
N ILE A 17 -14.93 -0.84 1.84
CA ILE A 17 -14.48 -1.79 2.87
C ILE A 17 -13.76 -2.93 2.14
N PRO A 18 -12.42 -2.99 2.20
CA PRO A 18 -11.61 -3.97 1.46
C PRO A 18 -11.82 -5.41 1.93
N GLU A 19 -11.83 -5.63 3.25
CA GLU A 19 -12.08 -6.92 3.88
C GLU A 19 -13.41 -6.86 4.64
N PRO A 20 -14.55 -7.01 3.93
CA PRO A 20 -15.87 -6.93 4.55
C PRO A 20 -16.11 -8.11 5.49
N ASP A 21 -16.51 -7.82 6.73
CA ASP A 21 -16.91 -8.86 7.68
C ASP A 21 -18.29 -9.47 7.31
N GLU A 22 -18.69 -10.49 8.05
CA GLU A 22 -19.98 -11.17 7.84
C GLU A 22 -21.18 -10.22 8.01
N LYS A 23 -21.07 -9.22 8.88
CA LYS A 23 -22.13 -8.23 9.10
C LYS A 23 -22.30 -7.31 7.90
N VAL A 24 -21.20 -6.89 7.29
CA VAL A 24 -21.21 -6.09 6.06
C VAL A 24 -21.75 -6.94 4.91
N SER A 25 -21.29 -8.19 4.79
CA SER A 25 -21.65 -9.09 3.69
C SER A 25 -23.12 -9.53 3.73
N SER A 26 -23.64 -9.86 4.92
CA SER A 26 -25.06 -10.20 5.12
C SER A 26 -26.03 -9.07 4.76
N ARG A 27 -25.60 -7.80 4.86
CA ARG A 27 -26.42 -6.66 4.41
C ARG A 27 -26.63 -6.63 2.89
N LEU A 28 -25.81 -7.34 2.11
CA LEU A 28 -25.99 -7.50 0.66
C LEU A 28 -26.83 -8.73 0.30
N ALA A 29 -27.01 -9.68 1.22
CA ALA A 29 -27.79 -10.88 0.96
C ALA A 29 -29.24 -10.51 0.56
N GLY A 30 -29.71 -11.07 -0.56
CA GLY A 30 -31.04 -10.79 -1.11
C GLY A 30 -31.22 -9.42 -1.77
N LYS A 31 -30.14 -8.63 -1.95
CA LYS A 31 -30.20 -7.32 -2.64
C LYS A 31 -29.47 -7.34 -3.97
N THR A 32 -29.93 -6.54 -4.92
CA THR A 32 -29.20 -6.29 -6.17
C THR A 32 -27.94 -5.48 -5.88
N VAL A 33 -26.77 -6.11 -6.04
CA VAL A 33 -25.46 -5.47 -5.84
C VAL A 33 -24.91 -4.97 -7.17
N LYS A 34 -24.61 -3.68 -7.26
CA LYS A 34 -23.97 -3.13 -8.47
C LYS A 34 -22.48 -3.49 -8.46
N LYS A 35 -21.99 -4.13 -9.52
CA LYS A 35 -20.55 -4.36 -9.70
C LYS A 35 -19.88 -3.06 -10.13
N SER A 36 -18.82 -2.65 -9.43
CA SER A 36 -18.08 -1.42 -9.73
C SER A 36 -16.67 -1.53 -9.18
N THR A 37 -15.67 -1.29 -10.02
CA THR A 37 -14.26 -1.32 -9.61
C THR A 37 -13.96 -0.25 -8.55
N CYS A 38 -13.31 -0.65 -7.46
CA CYS A 38 -12.92 0.28 -6.40
C CYS A 38 -11.76 1.18 -6.87
N PRO A 39 -11.56 2.34 -6.20
CA PRO A 39 -10.46 3.25 -6.54
C PRO A 39 -9.08 2.59 -6.52
N GLY A 40 -8.84 1.66 -5.59
CA GLY A 40 -7.58 0.94 -5.48
C GLY A 40 -7.27 0.07 -6.68
N CYS A 41 -8.18 -0.87 -7.02
CA CYS A 41 -7.99 -1.73 -8.18
C CYS A 41 -7.91 -0.93 -9.50
N ARG A 42 -8.63 0.21 -9.59
CA ARG A 42 -8.50 1.12 -10.74
C ARG A 42 -7.11 1.75 -10.83
N ARG A 43 -6.48 2.16 -9.72
CA ARG A 43 -5.10 2.69 -9.72
C ARG A 43 -4.10 1.62 -10.13
N MET A 44 -4.26 0.40 -9.60
CA MET A 44 -3.44 -0.76 -9.97
C MET A 44 -3.51 -1.06 -11.47
N GLU A 45 -4.72 -1.09 -12.04
CA GLU A 45 -4.94 -1.34 -13.47
C GLU A 45 -4.30 -0.26 -14.37
N LYS A 46 -4.29 0.99 -13.90
CA LYS A 46 -3.70 2.13 -14.62
C LYS A 46 -2.19 2.29 -14.41
N GLY A 47 -1.58 1.51 -13.51
CA GLY A 47 -0.18 1.69 -13.13
C GLY A 47 0.10 3.04 -12.47
N GLN A 48 -0.87 3.60 -11.73
CA GLN A 48 -0.76 4.93 -11.14
C GLN A 48 0.11 4.90 -9.87
N VAL A 49 1.34 5.38 -9.98
CA VAL A 49 2.30 5.50 -8.86
C VAL A 49 2.15 6.85 -8.18
N GLU A 50 1.89 6.84 -6.88
CA GLU A 50 1.78 8.03 -6.01
C GLU A 50 2.92 8.12 -4.98
N GLY A 51 3.71 7.05 -4.84
CA GLY A 51 4.86 7.08 -3.96
C GLY A 51 5.87 6.00 -4.27
N VAL A 52 7.14 6.31 -4.04
CA VAL A 52 8.26 5.39 -4.24
C VAL A 52 9.06 5.29 -2.96
N VAL A 53 9.37 4.07 -2.55
CA VAL A 53 10.27 3.76 -1.44
C VAL A 53 11.51 3.08 -1.98
N THR A 54 12.68 3.65 -1.72
CA THR A 54 13.99 3.07 -2.02
C THR A 54 14.65 2.65 -0.72
N LEU A 55 15.05 1.38 -0.64
CA LEU A 55 15.74 0.79 0.50
C LEU A 55 17.14 0.38 0.08
N LYS A 56 18.16 0.79 0.85
CA LYS A 56 19.56 0.44 0.55
C LYS A 56 20.45 0.31 1.79
N GLY A 57 21.70 -0.11 1.59
CA GLY A 57 22.73 -0.24 2.63
C GLY A 57 22.99 -1.69 3.05
N ASN A 58 24.12 -1.93 3.73
CA ASN A 58 24.59 -3.29 4.04
C ASN A 58 23.64 -4.08 4.95
N PHE A 59 22.88 -3.39 5.80
CA PHE A 59 21.90 -4.01 6.69
C PHE A 59 20.79 -4.70 5.89
N LEU A 60 20.36 -4.11 4.77
CA LEU A 60 19.32 -4.66 3.91
C LEU A 60 19.67 -6.06 3.39
N ALA A 61 20.94 -6.25 2.98
CA ALA A 61 21.41 -7.54 2.46
C ALA A 61 21.31 -8.66 3.51
N ARG A 62 21.50 -8.34 4.81
CA ARG A 62 21.45 -9.31 5.92
C ARG A 62 20.03 -9.55 6.44
N HIS A 63 19.16 -8.55 6.36
CA HIS A 63 17.81 -8.56 6.97
C HIS A 63 16.66 -8.49 5.95
N ARG A 64 16.92 -8.88 4.71
CA ARG A 64 15.97 -8.73 3.59
C ARG A 64 14.57 -9.29 3.88
N GLU A 65 14.48 -10.51 4.38
CA GLU A 65 13.18 -11.15 4.62
C GLU A 65 12.41 -10.49 5.76
N GLU A 66 13.10 -10.02 6.81
CA GLU A 66 12.47 -9.27 7.90
C GLU A 66 11.91 -7.94 7.41
N ILE A 67 12.66 -7.22 6.57
CA ILE A 67 12.24 -5.97 5.93
C ILE A 67 11.01 -6.20 5.05
N LYS A 68 11.03 -7.23 4.19
CA LYS A 68 9.86 -7.63 3.37
C LYS A 68 8.63 -7.95 4.22
N ASN A 69 8.81 -8.61 5.36
CA ASN A 69 7.71 -8.91 6.27
C ASN A 69 7.12 -7.64 6.90
N VAL A 70 7.94 -6.67 7.27
CA VAL A 70 7.46 -5.36 7.73
C VAL A 70 6.65 -4.67 6.64
N ILE A 71 7.16 -4.61 5.40
CA ILE A 71 6.47 -4.00 4.26
C ILE A 71 5.10 -4.63 4.03
N LYS A 72 5.03 -5.97 3.91
CA LYS A 72 3.77 -6.71 3.72
C LYS A 72 2.77 -6.45 4.84
N ARG A 73 3.23 -6.40 6.10
CA ARG A 73 2.38 -6.09 7.25
C ARG A 73 1.85 -4.66 7.18
N VAL A 74 2.67 -3.69 6.80
CA VAL A 74 2.26 -2.29 6.65
C VAL A 74 1.22 -2.17 5.55
N GLU A 75 1.47 -2.75 4.38
CA GLU A 75 0.52 -2.77 3.26
C GLU A 75 -0.81 -3.38 3.70
N LYS A 76 -0.82 -4.61 4.23
CA LYS A 76 -2.05 -5.28 4.67
C LYS A 76 -2.86 -4.42 5.67
N ASN A 77 -2.19 -3.86 6.67
CA ASN A 77 -2.83 -3.03 7.69
C ASN A 77 -3.41 -1.72 7.12
N ARG A 78 -2.75 -1.14 6.12
CA ARG A 78 -3.22 0.07 5.45
C ARG A 78 -4.34 -0.24 4.47
N HIS A 79 -4.18 -1.30 3.67
CA HIS A 79 -5.18 -1.78 2.74
C HIS A 79 -6.51 -2.03 3.46
N GLY A 80 -6.50 -2.72 4.60
CA GLY A 80 -7.69 -2.99 5.43
C GLY A 80 -8.47 -1.73 5.86
N ARG A 81 -7.88 -0.54 5.77
CA ARG A 81 -8.52 0.76 6.06
C ARG A 81 -8.82 1.59 4.81
N ASN A 82 -8.00 1.45 3.78
CA ASN A 82 -8.10 2.21 2.55
C ASN A 82 -7.74 1.31 1.35
N VAL A 83 -8.70 1.12 0.44
CA VAL A 83 -8.52 0.30 -0.75
C VAL A 83 -7.40 0.78 -1.68
N THR A 84 -7.01 2.06 -1.64
CA THR A 84 -5.91 2.59 -2.48
C THR A 84 -4.53 2.27 -1.93
N SER A 85 -4.41 1.91 -0.66
CA SER A 85 -3.13 1.57 -0.04
C SER A 85 -2.68 0.18 -0.49
N GLN A 86 -2.09 0.11 -1.69
CA GLN A 86 -1.55 -1.10 -2.30
C GLN A 86 -0.16 -0.81 -2.91
N ILE A 87 0.72 -1.80 -2.83
CA ILE A 87 2.00 -1.83 -3.53
C ILE A 87 1.70 -2.21 -4.98
N LEU A 88 2.05 -1.34 -5.91
CA LEU A 88 1.92 -1.58 -7.34
C LEU A 88 2.97 -2.59 -7.81
N ARG A 89 4.22 -2.37 -7.40
CA ARG A 89 5.37 -3.16 -7.81
C ARG A 89 6.44 -3.12 -6.74
N SER A 90 7.20 -4.20 -6.63
CA SER A 90 8.49 -4.23 -5.94
C SER A 90 9.54 -4.85 -6.85
N SER A 91 10.70 -4.21 -6.97
CA SER A 91 11.86 -4.72 -7.70
C SER A 91 13.11 -4.69 -6.81
N GLU A 92 14.04 -5.60 -7.10
CA GLU A 92 15.35 -5.64 -6.46
C GLU A 92 16.40 -5.44 -7.55
N GLU A 93 17.19 -4.36 -7.45
CA GLU A 93 18.16 -3.96 -8.45
C GLU A 93 19.41 -3.43 -7.75
N ASN A 94 20.59 -3.91 -8.14
CA ASN A 94 21.89 -3.46 -7.60
C ASN A 94 22.01 -3.49 -6.06
N GLY A 95 21.33 -4.43 -5.40
CA GLY A 95 21.34 -4.55 -3.94
C GLY A 95 20.36 -3.60 -3.22
N GLU A 96 19.56 -2.85 -3.96
CA GLU A 96 18.48 -2.01 -3.45
C GLU A 96 17.12 -2.69 -3.64
N ILE A 97 16.14 -2.33 -2.80
CA ILE A 97 14.73 -2.66 -3.02
C ILE A 97 13.99 -1.37 -3.36
N ILE A 98 13.29 -1.37 -4.50
CA ILE A 98 12.44 -0.28 -4.94
C ILE A 98 10.98 -0.74 -4.85
N ILE A 99 10.12 0.09 -4.24
CA ILE A 99 8.71 -0.21 -4.03
C ILE A 99 7.90 0.96 -4.57
N GLU A 100 7.02 0.68 -5.52
CA GLU A 100 6.07 1.63 -6.09
C GLU A 100 4.71 1.40 -5.43
N THR A 101 4.06 2.48 -5.00
CA THR A 101 2.79 2.44 -4.27
C THR A 101 1.73 3.27 -4.97
N CYS A 102 0.47 2.81 -4.89
CA CYS A 102 -0.68 3.55 -5.42
C CYS A 102 -1.19 4.65 -4.47
N ASP A 103 -0.49 4.91 -3.36
CA ASP A 103 -0.89 5.81 -2.28
C ASP A 103 0.36 6.34 -1.58
N GLU A 104 0.54 7.66 -1.63
CA GLU A 104 1.64 8.39 -1.02
C GLU A 104 1.77 8.12 0.48
N HIS A 105 0.66 7.95 1.18
CA HIS A 105 0.66 7.66 2.61
C HIS A 105 1.09 6.23 2.93
N LEU A 106 0.98 5.30 1.96
CA LEU A 106 1.53 3.96 2.10
C LEU A 106 3.06 4.02 2.03
N ALA A 107 3.63 4.71 1.04
CA ALA A 107 5.08 4.90 0.93
C ALA A 107 5.67 5.55 2.19
N GLU A 108 5.08 6.66 2.64
CA GLU A 108 5.46 7.35 3.88
C GLU A 108 5.44 6.38 5.08
N ARG A 109 4.38 5.57 5.20
CA ARG A 109 4.23 4.66 6.33
C ARG A 109 5.26 3.53 6.30
N ILE A 110 5.58 2.99 5.13
CA ILE A 110 6.62 1.96 4.98
C ILE A 110 7.95 2.50 5.54
N GLY A 111 8.38 3.70 5.11
CA GLY A 111 9.61 4.32 5.61
C GLY A 111 9.61 4.51 7.13
N LYS A 112 8.53 5.07 7.69
CA LYS A 112 8.39 5.28 9.14
C LYS A 112 8.44 3.98 9.95
N GLU A 113 7.79 2.93 9.48
CA GLU A 113 7.77 1.64 10.18
C GLU A 113 9.10 0.89 10.07
N LEU A 114 9.80 1.01 8.94
CA LEU A 114 11.17 0.49 8.79
C LEU A 114 12.14 1.22 9.71
N HIS A 115 12.13 2.55 9.73
CA HIS A 115 12.97 3.34 10.64
C HIS A 115 12.65 3.05 12.12
N LYS A 116 11.37 2.87 12.46
CA LYS A 116 10.96 2.46 13.81
C LYS A 116 11.51 1.09 14.20
N ALA A 117 11.38 0.10 13.31
CA ALA A 117 11.78 -1.28 13.58
C ALA A 117 13.31 -1.48 13.54
N PHE A 118 13.99 -0.82 12.62
CA PHE A 118 15.38 -1.08 12.29
C PHE A 118 16.27 0.17 12.36
N LYS A 119 15.82 1.33 12.84
CA LYS A 119 16.63 2.56 12.84
C LYS A 119 17.17 2.88 11.44
N GLY A 120 18.33 3.52 11.32
CA GLY A 120 18.90 3.97 10.04
C GLY A 120 18.42 5.36 9.64
N ASP A 121 18.89 5.85 8.50
CA ASP A 121 18.54 7.17 7.98
C ASP A 121 17.25 7.09 7.16
N LEU A 122 16.36 8.05 7.37
CA LEU A 122 15.07 8.15 6.67
C LEU A 122 14.91 9.57 6.12
N ASP A 123 14.83 9.67 4.80
CA ASP A 123 14.55 10.91 4.08
C ASP A 123 13.23 10.79 3.31
N MET A 124 12.45 11.86 3.29
CA MET A 124 11.13 11.92 2.65
C MET A 124 10.97 13.23 1.90
N LYS A 125 10.89 13.15 0.57
CA LYS A 125 10.71 14.31 -0.32
C LYS A 125 9.33 14.29 -0.94
N TRP A 126 8.54 15.30 -0.60
CA TRP A 126 7.20 15.53 -1.15
C TRP A 126 7.29 16.43 -2.38
N GLN A 127 6.55 16.10 -3.42
CA GLN A 127 6.36 16.99 -4.57
C GLN A 127 5.14 17.86 -4.34
N GLU A 128 5.31 19.18 -4.39
CA GLU A 128 4.32 20.17 -3.95
C GLU A 128 3.01 20.17 -4.76
N LYS A 129 3.01 19.67 -6.00
CA LYS A 129 1.87 19.80 -6.94
C LYS A 129 1.07 18.52 -7.18
N ASP A 130 1.65 17.34 -6.98
CA ASP A 130 1.08 16.08 -7.48
C ASP A 130 0.87 15.01 -6.40
N THR A 131 0.80 15.38 -5.11
CA THR A 131 0.60 14.42 -4.00
C THR A 131 1.53 13.20 -4.07
N PHE A 132 2.78 13.40 -4.49
CA PHE A 132 3.76 12.33 -4.69
C PHE A 132 4.87 12.38 -3.64
N VAL A 133 5.29 11.23 -3.12
CA VAL A 133 6.39 11.14 -2.14
C VAL A 133 7.50 10.19 -2.59
N ARG A 134 8.75 10.63 -2.43
CA ARG A 134 9.94 9.77 -2.51
C ARG A 134 10.48 9.53 -1.11
N VAL A 135 10.54 8.28 -0.72
CA VAL A 135 11.05 7.84 0.57
C VAL A 135 12.36 7.11 0.35
N LEU A 136 13.42 7.55 0.99
CA LEU A 136 14.70 6.86 1.02
C LEU A 136 14.95 6.38 2.45
N TRP A 137 15.17 5.08 2.61
CA TRP A 137 15.64 4.52 3.87
C TRP A 137 16.97 3.79 3.64
N GLN A 138 17.96 4.09 4.48
CA GLN A 138 19.28 3.49 4.41
C GLN A 138 19.77 3.04 5.79
N ARG A 139 20.44 1.90 5.84
CA ARG A 139 21.18 1.47 7.02
C ARG A 139 22.41 0.62 6.65
N ASP A 140 23.55 0.98 7.21
CA ASP A 140 24.82 0.24 7.10
C ASP A 140 25.17 -0.54 8.37
#